data_AF-A0A926TB24-F1
#
_entry.id   AF-A0A926TB24-F1
#
_cell.length_a   1.000
_cell.length_b   1.000
_cell.length_c   1.000
_cell.angle_alpha   90.00
_cell.angle_beta   90.00
_cell.angle_gamma   90.00
#
_symmetry.space_group_name_H-M   'P 1'
#
loop_
_entity.id
_entity.type
_entity.pdbx_description
1 polymer ?
#
loop_
_entity_poly.entity_id
_entity_poly.type
_entity_poly.pdbx_seq_one_letter_code
_entity_poly.pdbx_strand_id
1 'polypeptide(L)'
;MKKTPILTLISWIAIFCLWLAGCTEQAKPVALTISANPSLKETILEVSELYTQKKPNVTITYNTGGATFLQEQIQQGAPVDLFVTNNPKVIKTLKSQGLVLDNYPQPFIKNQVVLITPKDSTGISKFQDLVSNRVKKVAMGEPENTQTGIYGKEVLTFFKIFDQVKKKAVFGEYSLQLVKDVAAGNADAGIVYRSDTRTSDKIKIVAVAPEDSHSSFVYQIMVIKSSKNIPYAQDFIQFLSGKKAFNKLQEAGYLRVEED
;
A
#
# COMPACT_ATOMS: atom_id res chain seq x y z
N MET A 1 23.97 -75.48 -10.32
CA MET A 1 23.14 -74.28 -10.62
C MET A 1 21.95 -74.24 -9.67
N LYS A 2 22.00 -73.44 -8.60
CA LYS A 2 20.85 -73.18 -7.71
C LYS A 2 20.52 -71.69 -7.85
N LYS A 3 19.41 -71.38 -8.53
CA LYS A 3 18.87 -70.01 -8.67
C LYS A 3 17.67 -69.88 -7.73
N THR A 4 17.86 -69.20 -6.60
CA THR A 4 16.81 -68.58 -5.76
C THR A 4 17.46 -67.71 -4.68
N PRO A 5 16.86 -66.59 -4.23
CA PRO A 5 15.87 -65.73 -4.88
C PRO A 5 16.23 -64.22 -4.74
N ILE A 6 16.55 -63.57 -5.86
CA ILE A 6 16.61 -62.09 -6.00
C ILE A 6 15.26 -61.43 -5.61
N LEU A 7 14.16 -62.18 -5.60
CA LEU A 7 12.84 -61.71 -5.18
C LEU A 7 12.74 -61.31 -3.70
N THR A 8 13.56 -61.88 -2.81
CA THR A 8 13.47 -61.54 -1.37
C THR A 8 14.11 -60.20 -1.04
N LEU A 9 15.11 -59.76 -1.80
CA LEU A 9 15.79 -58.47 -1.60
C LEU A 9 14.94 -57.28 -2.10
N ILE A 10 14.14 -57.48 -3.16
CA ILE A 10 13.24 -56.46 -3.72
C ILE A 10 12.04 -56.20 -2.77
N SER A 11 11.59 -57.23 -2.05
CA SER A 11 10.48 -57.12 -1.09
C SER A 11 10.82 -56.24 0.13
N TRP A 12 12.07 -56.26 0.61
CA TRP A 12 12.51 -55.41 1.72
C TRP A 12 12.74 -53.95 1.32
N ILE A 13 13.16 -53.69 0.07
CA ILE A 13 13.33 -52.33 -0.45
C ILE A 13 11.96 -51.65 -0.68
N ALA A 14 10.95 -52.41 -1.12
CA ALA A 14 9.59 -51.88 -1.30
C ALA A 14 8.92 -51.49 0.04
N ILE A 15 9.17 -52.25 1.11
CA ILE A 15 8.64 -51.95 2.45
C ILE A 15 9.38 -50.76 3.09
N PHE A 16 10.67 -50.56 2.79
CA PHE A 16 11.43 -49.40 3.27
C PHE A 16 11.05 -48.09 2.52
N CYS A 17 10.69 -48.17 1.24
CA CYS A 17 10.17 -47.01 0.50
C CYS A 17 8.76 -46.57 0.93
N LEU A 18 7.94 -47.45 1.52
CA LEU A 18 6.62 -47.07 2.03
C LEU A 18 6.66 -46.33 3.39
N TRP A 19 7.78 -46.33 4.10
CA TRP A 19 7.96 -45.55 5.33
C TRP A 19 8.52 -44.15 5.10
N LEU A 20 9.05 -43.87 3.90
CA LEU A 20 9.52 -42.54 3.49
C LEU A 20 8.46 -41.72 2.73
N ALA A 21 7.25 -42.26 2.57
CA ALA A 21 6.06 -41.44 2.36
C ALA A 21 5.72 -40.74 3.69
N GLY A 22 6.64 -39.88 4.15
CA GLY A 22 6.43 -39.04 5.32
C GLY A 22 5.12 -38.30 5.12
N CYS A 23 4.23 -38.43 6.10
CA CYS A 23 3.08 -37.56 6.26
C CYS A 23 3.53 -36.12 6.00
N THR A 24 3.19 -35.56 4.84
CA THR A 24 3.07 -34.12 4.70
C THR A 24 1.98 -33.71 5.68
N GLU A 25 2.36 -33.36 6.89
CA GLU A 25 1.49 -32.76 7.89
C GLU A 25 0.94 -31.49 7.25
N GLN A 26 -0.29 -31.58 6.73
CA GLN A 26 -0.91 -30.49 6.00
C GLN A 26 -1.18 -29.38 7.01
N ALA A 27 -0.40 -28.31 6.93
CA ALA A 27 -0.48 -27.21 7.87
C ALA A 27 -1.93 -26.71 7.95
N LYS A 28 -2.41 -26.48 9.18
CA LYS A 28 -3.80 -26.06 9.42
C LYS A 28 -4.11 -24.77 8.63
N PRO A 29 -5.32 -24.64 8.06
CA PRO A 29 -5.75 -23.42 7.41
C PRO A 29 -5.70 -22.23 8.37
N VAL A 30 -5.15 -21.11 7.91
CA VAL A 30 -5.05 -19.84 8.63
C VAL A 30 -5.63 -18.75 7.76
N ALA A 31 -6.58 -17.99 8.30
CA ALA A 31 -7.09 -16.79 7.65
C ALA A 31 -6.50 -15.56 8.37
N LEU A 32 -5.77 -14.72 7.62
CA LEU A 32 -5.27 -13.44 8.10
C LEU A 32 -6.17 -12.31 7.63
N THR A 33 -6.78 -11.58 8.56
CA THR A 33 -7.58 -10.39 8.27
C THR A 33 -6.73 -9.13 8.34
N ILE A 34 -6.67 -8.41 7.22
CA ILE A 34 -5.99 -7.12 7.10
C ILE A 34 -7.05 -6.02 7.02
N SER A 35 -7.04 -5.11 7.99
CA SER A 35 -7.82 -3.87 7.95
C SER A 35 -7.00 -2.74 7.37
N ALA A 36 -7.53 -2.02 6.39
CA ALA A 36 -6.82 -0.88 5.78
C ALA A 36 -7.74 -0.02 4.90
N ASN A 37 -7.22 1.14 4.46
CA ASN A 37 -7.95 2.02 3.54
C ASN A 37 -8.25 1.30 2.20
N PRO A 38 -9.42 1.56 1.57
CA PRO A 38 -9.72 1.10 0.22
C PRO A 38 -8.61 1.33 -0.82
N SER A 39 -7.85 2.42 -0.73
CA SER A 39 -6.76 2.76 -1.67
C SER A 39 -5.62 1.73 -1.71
N LEU A 40 -5.47 0.93 -0.65
CA LEU A 40 -4.45 -0.11 -0.54
C LEU A 40 -4.95 -1.49 -0.97
N LYS A 41 -6.26 -1.67 -1.19
CA LYS A 41 -6.90 -2.98 -1.35
C LYS A 41 -6.32 -3.78 -2.51
N GLU A 42 -6.32 -3.20 -3.71
CA GLU A 42 -5.88 -3.88 -4.93
C GLU A 42 -4.42 -4.33 -4.78
N THR A 43 -3.55 -3.40 -4.38
CA THR A 43 -2.11 -3.68 -4.21
C THR A 43 -1.83 -4.71 -3.13
N ILE A 44 -2.50 -4.66 -1.98
CA ILE A 44 -2.31 -5.66 -0.92
C ILE A 44 -2.80 -7.04 -1.39
N LEU A 45 -3.90 -7.12 -2.15
CA LEU A 45 -4.38 -8.40 -2.70
C LEU A 45 -3.39 -9.00 -3.70
N GLU A 46 -2.85 -8.20 -4.63
CA GLU A 46 -1.82 -8.66 -5.58
C GLU A 46 -0.57 -9.19 -4.86
N VAL A 47 -0.11 -8.47 -3.83
CA VAL A 47 1.03 -8.91 -3.01
C VAL A 47 0.68 -10.17 -2.20
N SER A 48 -0.57 -10.29 -1.75
CA SER A 48 -1.06 -11.43 -0.98
C SER A 48 -1.04 -12.71 -1.80
N GLU A 49 -1.34 -12.67 -3.09
CA GLU A 49 -1.24 -13.84 -3.99
C GLU A 49 0.19 -14.42 -4.03
N LEU A 50 1.19 -13.55 -3.99
CA LEU A 50 2.58 -13.99 -3.95
C LEU A 50 2.94 -14.68 -2.62
N TYR A 51 2.29 -14.26 -1.53
CA TYR A 51 2.47 -14.87 -0.21
C TYR A 51 1.77 -16.22 -0.11
N THR A 52 0.52 -16.32 -0.57
CA THR A 52 -0.25 -17.57 -0.53
C THR A 52 0.39 -18.67 -1.40
N GLN A 53 1.06 -18.31 -2.49
CA GLN A 53 1.91 -19.26 -3.24
C GLN A 53 3.06 -19.86 -2.39
N LYS A 54 3.63 -19.08 -1.48
CA LYS A 54 4.70 -19.52 -0.56
C LYS A 54 4.14 -20.22 0.70
N LYS A 55 2.93 -19.86 1.11
CA LYS A 55 2.23 -20.35 2.30
C LYS A 55 0.82 -20.79 1.92
N PRO A 56 0.65 -21.96 1.26
CA PRO A 56 -0.63 -22.39 0.71
C PRO A 56 -1.71 -22.68 1.76
N ASN A 57 -1.31 -22.83 3.03
CA ASN A 57 -2.25 -22.95 4.15
C ASN A 57 -2.79 -21.60 4.65
N VAL A 58 -2.31 -20.47 4.13
CA VAL A 58 -2.73 -19.13 4.55
C VAL A 58 -3.62 -18.51 3.48
N THR A 59 -4.75 -17.93 3.90
CA THR A 59 -5.58 -17.05 3.09
C THR A 59 -5.55 -15.64 3.68
N ILE A 60 -5.58 -14.63 2.81
CA ILE A 60 -5.65 -13.23 3.23
C ILE A 60 -7.06 -12.71 2.95
N THR A 61 -7.70 -12.15 3.97
CA THR A 61 -8.96 -11.43 3.86
C THR A 61 -8.72 -9.95 4.09
N TYR A 62 -9.52 -9.11 3.44
CA TYR A 62 -9.30 -7.67 3.45
C TYR A 62 -10.56 -6.92 3.91
N ASN A 63 -10.45 -6.23 5.03
CA ASN A 63 -11.50 -5.39 5.62
C ASN A 63 -11.21 -3.92 5.31
N THR A 64 -12.03 -3.31 4.46
CA THR A 64 -11.86 -1.91 4.04
C THR A 64 -12.70 -0.94 4.86
N GLY A 65 -12.13 0.21 5.18
CA GLY A 65 -12.87 1.34 5.74
C GLY A 65 -12.03 2.58 5.97
N GLY A 66 -12.68 3.66 6.40
CA GLY A 66 -11.99 4.83 6.92
C GLY A 66 -11.24 4.49 8.22
N ALA A 67 -10.12 5.17 8.49
CA ALA A 67 -9.25 4.82 9.61
C ALA A 67 -9.96 4.81 10.97
N THR A 68 -10.84 5.79 11.24
CA THR A 68 -11.61 5.86 12.51
C THR A 68 -12.63 4.73 12.62
N PHE A 69 -13.33 4.40 11.53
CA PHE A 69 -14.27 3.28 11.52
C PHE A 69 -13.56 1.94 11.78
N LEU A 70 -12.42 1.70 11.13
CA LEU A 70 -11.62 0.50 11.36
C LEU A 70 -11.04 0.45 12.79
N GLN A 71 -10.65 1.60 13.34
CA GLN A 71 -10.25 1.71 14.75
C GLN A 71 -11.38 1.26 15.68
N GLU A 72 -12.60 1.76 15.49
CA GLU A 72 -13.76 1.41 16.31
C GLU A 72 -14.05 -0.10 16.25
N GLN A 73 -13.96 -0.71 15.07
CA GLN A 73 -14.10 -2.16 14.92
C GLN A 73 -13.04 -2.93 15.73
N ILE A 74 -11.78 -2.50 15.67
CA ILE A 74 -10.69 -3.12 16.45
C ILE A 74 -10.95 -2.98 17.96
N GLN A 75 -11.41 -1.81 18.41
CA GLN A 75 -11.77 -1.55 19.81
C GLN A 75 -12.93 -2.41 20.28
N GLN A 76 -13.87 -2.73 19.38
CA GLN A 76 -15.01 -3.61 19.64
C GLN A 76 -14.66 -5.11 19.52
N GLY A 77 -13.40 -5.46 19.24
CA GLY A 77 -12.94 -6.85 19.19
C GLY A 77 -13.17 -7.56 17.86
N ALA A 78 -13.30 -6.81 16.75
CA ALA A 78 -13.31 -7.41 15.42
C ALA A 78 -12.05 -8.29 15.22
N PRO A 79 -12.17 -9.46 14.55
CA PRO A 79 -11.07 -10.41 14.37
C PRO A 79 -10.09 -9.91 13.28
N VAL A 80 -9.31 -8.89 13.63
CA VAL A 80 -8.29 -8.26 12.78
C VAL A 80 -6.92 -8.75 13.22
N ASP A 81 -6.09 -9.17 12.27
CA ASP A 81 -4.71 -9.58 12.54
C ASP A 81 -3.73 -8.43 12.30
N LEU A 82 -3.95 -7.70 11.21
CA LEU A 82 -3.11 -6.59 10.77
C LEU A 82 -3.94 -5.34 10.51
N PHE A 83 -3.42 -4.18 10.90
CA PHE A 83 -4.01 -2.90 10.56
C PHE A 83 -2.98 -2.00 9.88
N VAL A 84 -3.34 -1.41 8.75
CA VAL A 84 -2.49 -0.45 8.00
C VAL A 84 -3.19 0.90 7.93
N THR A 85 -2.53 1.93 8.45
CA THR A 85 -3.07 3.30 8.47
C THR A 85 -1.96 4.34 8.49
N ASN A 86 -2.26 5.52 7.97
CA ASN A 86 -1.42 6.72 8.08
C ASN A 86 -2.01 7.76 9.05
N ASN A 87 -3.05 7.41 9.82
CA ASN A 87 -3.71 8.35 10.73
C ASN A 87 -3.03 8.33 12.13
N PRO A 88 -2.31 9.40 12.51
CA PRO A 88 -1.54 9.42 13.76
C PRO A 88 -2.43 9.41 15.01
N LYS A 89 -3.63 9.99 14.96
CA LYS A 89 -4.58 9.96 16.08
C LYS A 89 -5.05 8.54 16.34
N VAL A 90 -5.39 7.82 15.28
CA VAL A 90 -5.82 6.42 15.35
C VAL A 90 -4.71 5.53 15.92
N ILE A 91 -3.49 5.67 15.40
CA ILE A 91 -2.31 4.95 15.89
C ILE A 91 -2.12 5.21 17.39
N LYS A 92 -2.12 6.48 17.81
CA LYS A 92 -1.94 6.86 19.22
C LYS A 92 -3.00 6.22 20.12
N THR A 93 -4.28 6.26 19.71
CA THR A 93 -5.38 5.68 20.47
C THR A 93 -5.18 4.17 20.68
N LEU A 94 -4.95 3.41 19.61
CA LEU A 94 -4.77 1.96 19.70
C LEU A 94 -3.57 1.56 20.56
N LYS A 95 -2.45 2.30 20.46
CA LYS A 95 -1.28 2.10 21.33
C LYS A 95 -1.61 2.38 22.79
N SER A 96 -2.24 3.51 23.09
CA SER A 96 -2.57 3.88 24.49
C SER A 96 -3.53 2.91 25.17
N GLN A 97 -4.34 2.20 24.39
CA GLN A 97 -5.27 1.19 24.87
C GLN A 97 -4.63 -0.22 24.92
N GLY A 98 -3.36 -0.37 24.55
CA GLY A 98 -2.67 -1.65 24.53
C GLY A 98 -3.23 -2.64 23.52
N LEU A 99 -3.89 -2.18 22.46
CA LEU A 99 -4.52 -3.03 21.44
C LEU A 99 -3.55 -3.48 20.33
N VAL A 100 -2.30 -3.00 20.39
CA VAL A 100 -1.24 -3.26 19.41
C VAL A 100 -0.08 -3.95 20.12
N LEU A 101 0.62 -4.84 19.43
CA LEU A 101 1.86 -5.45 19.96
C LEU A 101 2.97 -4.41 20.14
N ASP A 102 3.82 -4.56 21.15
CA ASP A 102 4.74 -3.50 21.60
C ASP A 102 5.77 -3.07 20.54
N ASN A 103 6.19 -3.98 19.65
CA ASN A 103 7.12 -3.69 18.54
C ASN A 103 6.44 -2.99 17.35
N TYR A 104 5.20 -2.54 17.51
CA TYR A 104 4.39 -1.89 16.50
C TYR A 104 3.82 -0.55 16.99
N PRO A 105 3.38 0.32 16.07
CA PRO A 105 3.42 0.21 14.61
C PRO A 105 4.83 0.32 14.03
N GLN A 106 5.03 -0.24 12.83
CA GLN A 106 6.25 -0.12 12.05
C GLN A 106 5.96 0.70 10.77
N PRO A 107 6.90 1.54 10.29
CA PRO A 107 6.79 2.13 8.96
C PRO A 107 6.69 1.03 7.90
N PHE A 108 5.77 1.18 6.95
CA PHE A 108 5.54 0.16 5.92
C PHE A 108 5.87 0.69 4.52
N ILE A 109 5.08 1.65 4.06
CA ILE A 109 5.21 2.25 2.73
C ILE A 109 4.86 3.72 2.81
N LYS A 110 5.44 4.51 1.91
CA LYS A 110 5.04 5.90 1.70
C LYS A 110 4.43 6.10 0.33
N ASN A 111 3.52 7.07 0.24
CA ASN A 111 3.03 7.58 -1.04
C ASN A 111 3.68 8.94 -1.30
N GLN A 112 3.62 9.45 -2.53
CA GLN A 112 4.20 10.74 -2.90
C GLN A 112 3.15 11.64 -3.54
N VAL A 113 3.23 12.93 -3.23
CA VAL A 113 2.55 13.96 -3.98
C VAL A 113 3.36 14.26 -5.23
N VAL A 114 2.71 14.23 -6.38
CA VAL A 114 3.36 14.45 -7.67
C VAL A 114 2.61 15.47 -8.50
N LEU A 115 3.36 16.19 -9.33
CA LEU A 115 2.83 17.05 -10.36
C LEU A 115 2.75 16.27 -11.67
N ILE A 116 1.56 16.22 -12.26
CA ILE A 116 1.32 15.58 -13.55
C ILE A 116 0.88 16.57 -14.61
N THR A 117 1.10 16.24 -15.87
CA THR A 117 0.58 16.94 -17.05
C THR A 117 0.06 15.93 -18.07
N PRO A 118 -0.69 16.35 -19.12
CA PRO A 118 -0.88 15.51 -20.29
C PRO A 118 0.47 15.07 -20.87
N LYS A 119 0.52 13.86 -21.43
CA LYS A 119 1.78 13.21 -21.87
C LYS A 119 2.59 14.05 -22.84
N ASP A 120 1.90 14.70 -23.78
CA ASP A 120 2.54 15.50 -24.84
C ASP A 120 2.67 16.99 -24.48
N SER A 121 2.23 17.40 -23.28
CA SER A 121 2.36 18.77 -22.81
C SER A 121 3.82 19.16 -22.57
N THR A 122 4.17 20.43 -22.80
CA THR A 122 5.50 20.98 -22.56
C THR A 122 5.43 22.28 -21.75
N GLY A 123 6.53 22.69 -21.14
CA GLY A 123 6.62 23.97 -20.44
C GLY A 123 6.23 23.96 -18.96
N ILE A 124 5.90 22.80 -18.39
CA ILE A 124 5.74 22.58 -16.95
C ILE A 124 6.68 21.45 -16.54
N SER A 125 7.60 21.76 -15.63
CA SER A 125 8.65 20.84 -15.17
C SER A 125 8.82 20.82 -13.63
N LYS A 126 8.23 21.79 -12.94
CA LYS A 126 8.26 21.95 -11.49
C LYS A 126 7.01 22.67 -11.00
N PHE A 127 6.69 22.54 -9.71
CA PHE A 127 5.52 23.16 -9.10
C PHE A 127 5.47 24.69 -9.30
N GLN A 128 6.61 25.37 -9.28
CA GLN A 128 6.69 26.81 -9.48
C GLN A 128 6.25 27.25 -10.88
N ASP A 129 6.28 26.38 -11.88
CA ASP A 129 5.82 26.73 -13.24
C ASP A 129 4.30 26.96 -13.29
N LEU A 130 3.55 26.46 -12.29
CA LEU A 130 2.09 26.62 -12.19
C LEU A 130 1.62 28.08 -12.08
N VAL A 131 2.48 28.99 -11.63
CA VAL A 131 2.13 30.42 -11.59
C VAL A 131 2.19 31.08 -12.96
N SER A 132 2.85 30.46 -13.95
CA SER A 132 2.97 31.01 -15.30
C SER A 132 1.61 31.29 -15.95
N ASN A 133 1.52 32.38 -16.72
CA ASN A 133 0.32 32.75 -17.48
C ASN A 133 -0.05 31.71 -18.56
N ARG A 134 0.87 30.80 -18.90
CA ARG A 134 0.62 29.67 -19.80
C ARG A 134 -0.26 28.59 -19.16
N VAL A 135 -0.22 28.46 -17.84
CA VAL A 135 -1.07 27.55 -17.07
C VAL A 135 -2.39 28.26 -16.78
N LYS A 136 -3.50 27.69 -17.25
CA LYS A 136 -4.86 28.20 -17.10
C LYS A 136 -5.66 27.42 -16.06
N LYS A 137 -5.49 26.10 -16.00
CA LYS A 137 -6.23 25.21 -15.12
C LYS A 137 -5.30 24.20 -14.44
N VAL A 138 -5.45 24.06 -13.13
CA VAL A 138 -4.74 23.07 -12.31
C VAL A 138 -5.74 22.20 -11.60
N ALA A 139 -5.78 20.90 -11.90
CA ALA A 139 -6.58 19.94 -11.16
C ALA A 139 -5.98 19.74 -9.76
N MET A 140 -6.73 20.06 -8.72
CA MET A 140 -6.27 19.99 -7.33
C MET A 140 -7.39 19.47 -6.42
N GLY A 141 -7.04 18.77 -5.35
CA GLY A 141 -8.02 18.42 -4.32
C GLY A 141 -8.53 19.66 -3.59
N GLU A 142 -9.76 19.64 -3.07
CA GLU A 142 -10.27 20.71 -2.20
C GLU A 142 -9.36 20.86 -0.95
N PRO A 143 -8.72 22.03 -0.72
CA PRO A 143 -7.59 22.17 0.21
C PRO A 143 -7.87 21.86 1.67
N GLU A 144 -9.12 22.03 2.12
CA GLU A 144 -9.48 21.85 3.54
C GLU A 144 -10.22 20.53 3.79
N ASN A 145 -10.75 19.89 2.75
CA ASN A 145 -11.72 18.80 2.89
C ASN A 145 -11.20 17.46 2.35
N THR A 146 -10.19 17.48 1.48
CA THR A 146 -9.66 16.28 0.84
C THR A 146 -8.20 16.08 1.23
N GLN A 147 -7.79 14.83 1.42
CA GLN A 147 -6.40 14.54 1.78
C GLN A 147 -5.43 15.01 0.68
N THR A 148 -5.78 14.83 -0.59
CA THR A 148 -4.97 15.30 -1.73
C THR A 148 -4.90 16.82 -1.79
N GLY A 149 -5.99 17.52 -1.41
CA GLY A 149 -6.02 18.97 -1.32
C GLY A 149 -5.16 19.51 -0.19
N ILE A 150 -5.22 18.89 1.00
CA ILE A 150 -4.37 19.26 2.15
C ILE A 150 -2.90 19.15 1.77
N TYR A 151 -2.48 17.99 1.24
CA TYR A 151 -1.11 17.79 0.80
C TYR A 151 -0.72 18.74 -0.34
N GLY A 152 -1.59 18.94 -1.33
CA GLY A 152 -1.34 19.89 -2.41
C GLY A 152 -1.17 21.32 -1.91
N LYS A 153 -1.96 21.74 -0.91
CA LYS A 153 -1.85 23.05 -0.27
C LYS A 153 -0.53 23.18 0.48
N GLU A 154 -0.12 22.17 1.24
CA GLU A 154 1.17 22.15 1.94
C GLU A 154 2.33 22.35 0.95
N VAL A 155 2.39 21.54 -0.11
CA VAL A 155 3.43 21.62 -1.16
C VAL A 155 3.46 23.00 -1.81
N LEU A 156 2.30 23.53 -2.22
CA LEU A 156 2.23 24.85 -2.86
C LEU A 156 2.54 25.99 -1.90
N THR A 157 2.25 25.82 -0.60
CA THR A 157 2.57 26.80 0.44
C THR A 157 4.07 26.81 0.74
N PHE A 158 4.71 25.64 0.78
CA PHE A 158 6.17 25.52 0.86
C PHE A 158 6.87 26.32 -0.24
N PHE A 159 6.37 26.22 -1.48
CA PHE A 159 6.87 27.01 -2.60
C PHE A 159 6.36 28.46 -2.67
N LYS A 160 5.50 28.90 -1.72
CA LYS A 160 4.91 30.25 -1.65
C LYS A 160 4.07 30.64 -2.89
N ILE A 161 3.41 29.66 -3.50
CA ILE A 161 2.62 29.83 -4.74
C ILE A 161 1.13 29.45 -4.59
N PHE A 162 0.71 28.98 -3.41
CA PHE A 162 -0.65 28.48 -3.19
C PHE A 162 -1.73 29.47 -3.63
N ASP A 163 -1.70 30.73 -3.18
CA ASP A 163 -2.75 31.71 -3.52
C ASP A 163 -2.86 32.02 -5.02
N GLN A 164 -1.74 31.89 -5.75
CA GLN A 164 -1.72 32.11 -7.20
C GLN A 164 -2.28 30.89 -7.95
N VAL A 165 -1.90 29.70 -7.51
CA VAL A 165 -2.38 28.44 -8.10
C VAL A 165 -3.85 28.20 -7.76
N LYS A 166 -4.30 28.56 -6.55
CA LYS A 166 -5.70 28.46 -6.11
C LYS A 166 -6.66 29.18 -7.06
N LYS A 167 -6.25 30.33 -7.62
CA LYS A 167 -7.05 31.08 -8.61
C LYS A 167 -7.24 30.35 -9.94
N LYS A 168 -6.41 29.35 -10.23
CA LYS A 168 -6.43 28.50 -11.42
C LYS A 168 -6.95 27.10 -11.12
N ALA A 169 -7.26 26.81 -9.86
CA ALA A 169 -7.58 25.46 -9.42
C ALA A 169 -8.97 25.05 -9.91
N VAL A 170 -9.06 23.84 -10.45
CA VAL A 170 -10.31 23.12 -10.64
C VAL A 170 -10.34 22.06 -9.54
N PHE A 171 -11.21 22.26 -8.56
CA PHE A 171 -11.27 21.40 -7.39
C PHE A 171 -11.99 20.09 -7.69
N GLY A 172 -11.39 18.99 -7.24
CA GLY A 172 -12.01 17.67 -7.23
C GLY A 172 -11.92 17.01 -5.86
N GLU A 173 -12.74 15.99 -5.64
CA GLU A 173 -12.81 15.28 -4.36
C GLU A 173 -11.77 14.15 -4.24
N TYR A 174 -11.46 13.49 -5.37
CA TYR A 174 -10.66 12.27 -5.40
C TYR A 174 -9.47 12.42 -6.34
N SER A 175 -8.28 12.00 -5.91
CA SER A 175 -7.06 12.04 -6.73
C SER A 175 -7.22 11.30 -8.08
N LEU A 176 -7.92 10.17 -8.13
CA LEU A 176 -8.25 9.48 -9.38
C LEU A 176 -9.08 10.32 -10.35
N GLN A 177 -9.97 11.19 -9.85
CA GLN A 177 -10.72 12.11 -10.70
C GLN A 177 -9.78 13.17 -11.28
N LEU A 178 -8.88 13.73 -10.47
CA LEU A 178 -7.89 14.71 -10.93
C LEU A 178 -6.97 14.13 -12.02
N VAL A 179 -6.56 12.86 -11.88
CA VAL A 179 -5.80 12.15 -12.92
C VAL A 179 -6.60 12.09 -14.23
N LYS A 180 -7.88 11.75 -14.17
CA LYS A 180 -8.76 11.70 -15.36
C LYS A 180 -8.92 13.07 -16.01
N ASP A 181 -9.06 14.13 -15.21
CA ASP A 181 -9.21 15.49 -15.74
C ASP A 181 -7.96 15.96 -16.49
N VAL A 182 -6.78 15.66 -15.97
CA VAL A 182 -5.51 15.94 -16.68
C VAL A 182 -5.37 15.05 -17.92
N ALA A 183 -5.68 13.76 -17.82
CA ALA A 183 -5.61 12.82 -18.94
C ALA A 183 -6.55 13.19 -20.10
N ALA A 184 -7.70 13.81 -19.79
CA ALA A 184 -8.66 14.30 -20.77
C ALA A 184 -8.32 15.70 -21.33
N GLY A 185 -7.26 16.36 -20.80
CA GLY A 185 -6.92 17.74 -21.18
C GLY A 185 -7.87 18.79 -20.60
N ASN A 186 -8.70 18.44 -19.61
CA ASN A 186 -9.58 19.39 -18.92
C ASN A 186 -8.81 20.35 -18.00
N ALA A 187 -7.59 19.97 -17.61
CA ALA A 187 -6.62 20.78 -16.87
C ALA A 187 -5.22 20.65 -17.48
N ASP A 188 -4.41 21.72 -17.40
CA ASP A 188 -3.05 21.76 -17.96
C ASP A 188 -2.05 20.96 -17.12
N ALA A 189 -2.33 20.87 -15.82
CA ALA A 189 -1.56 20.10 -14.85
C ALA A 189 -2.46 19.64 -13.70
N GLY A 190 -1.98 18.70 -12.89
CA GLY A 190 -2.66 18.28 -11.67
C GLY A 190 -1.72 17.86 -10.56
N ILE A 191 -2.18 18.02 -9.32
CA ILE A 191 -1.46 17.62 -8.10
C ILE A 191 -2.17 16.40 -7.54
N VAL A 192 -1.52 15.24 -7.61
CA VAL A 192 -2.12 13.92 -7.35
C VAL A 192 -1.17 13.03 -6.56
N TYR A 193 -1.62 11.83 -6.20
CA TYR A 193 -0.74 10.80 -5.63
C TYR A 193 -0.05 9.98 -6.71
N ARG A 194 1.22 9.63 -6.49
CA ARG A 194 2.00 8.78 -7.39
C ARG A 194 1.28 7.46 -7.66
N SER A 195 0.70 6.83 -6.64
CA SER A 195 -0.05 5.58 -6.77
C SER A 195 -1.19 5.62 -7.79
N ASP A 196 -1.78 6.80 -7.99
CA ASP A 196 -2.96 6.97 -8.82
C ASP A 196 -2.59 7.23 -10.29
N THR A 197 -1.34 7.62 -10.54
CA THR A 197 -0.83 7.89 -11.90
C THR A 197 -0.77 6.65 -12.78
N ARG A 198 -0.66 5.44 -12.18
CA ARG A 198 -0.67 4.17 -12.93
C ARG A 198 -1.98 3.91 -13.68
N THR A 199 -3.05 4.63 -13.32
CA THR A 199 -4.37 4.45 -13.93
C THR A 199 -4.51 5.10 -15.31
N SER A 200 -3.48 5.83 -15.78
CA SER A 200 -3.50 6.45 -17.10
C SER A 200 -2.13 6.50 -17.75
N ASP A 201 -2.07 6.08 -19.01
CA ASP A 201 -0.89 6.20 -19.89
C ASP A 201 -0.85 7.53 -20.67
N LYS A 202 -1.87 8.39 -20.49
CA LYS A 202 -2.05 9.70 -21.17
C LYS A 202 -1.49 10.88 -20.39
N ILE A 203 -0.91 10.63 -19.22
CA ILE A 203 -0.27 11.64 -18.39
C ILE A 203 1.22 11.32 -18.23
N LYS A 204 1.97 12.27 -17.70
CA LYS A 204 3.33 12.05 -17.20
C LYS A 204 3.52 12.77 -15.89
N ILE A 205 4.34 12.19 -15.01
CA ILE A 205 4.85 12.87 -13.83
C ILE A 205 5.98 13.80 -14.28
N VAL A 206 5.84 15.10 -14.01
CA VAL A 206 6.86 16.11 -14.34
C VAL A 206 7.68 16.55 -13.13
N ALA A 207 7.12 16.42 -11.91
CA ALA A 207 7.85 16.66 -10.68
C ALA A 207 7.30 15.82 -9.53
N VAL A 208 8.17 15.54 -8.56
CA VAL A 208 7.82 14.93 -7.27
C VAL A 208 7.96 16.00 -6.20
N ALA A 209 7.00 16.08 -5.28
CA ALA A 209 7.08 17.03 -4.17
C ALA A 209 8.27 16.68 -3.26
N PRO A 210 9.06 17.66 -2.80
CA PRO A 210 10.07 17.44 -1.76
C PRO A 210 9.44 16.86 -0.50
N GLU A 211 10.11 15.91 0.17
CA GLU A 211 9.55 15.24 1.36
C GLU A 211 9.30 16.22 2.53
N ASP A 212 10.10 17.29 2.62
CA ASP A 212 9.97 18.36 3.62
C ASP A 212 8.91 19.42 3.26
N SER A 213 8.30 19.32 2.08
CA SER A 213 7.29 20.27 1.62
C SER A 213 5.87 19.99 2.12
N HIS A 214 5.67 18.83 2.77
CA HIS A 214 4.38 18.41 3.26
C HIS A 214 4.50 17.55 4.53
N SER A 215 3.38 17.33 5.20
CA SER A 215 3.31 16.42 6.34
C SER A 215 3.63 14.97 5.93
N SER A 216 4.08 14.14 6.87
CA SER A 216 4.54 12.78 6.55
C SER A 216 3.41 11.92 5.98
N PHE A 217 3.62 11.37 4.79
CA PHE A 217 2.68 10.44 4.13
C PHE A 217 3.17 9.00 4.20
N VAL A 218 3.38 8.52 5.43
CA VAL A 218 3.79 7.15 5.72
C VAL A 218 2.60 6.33 6.23
N TYR A 219 2.30 5.23 5.55
CA TYR A 219 1.46 4.18 6.10
C TYR A 219 2.29 3.36 7.08
N GLN A 220 1.73 3.13 8.25
CA GLN A 220 2.29 2.25 9.24
C GLN A 220 1.46 0.97 9.31
N ILE A 221 2.14 -0.15 9.52
CA ILE A 221 1.54 -1.47 9.71
C ILE A 221 1.68 -1.89 11.17
N MET A 222 0.65 -2.53 11.71
CA MET A 222 0.65 -3.01 13.08
C MET A 222 -0.05 -4.35 13.22
N VAL A 223 0.45 -5.17 14.15
CA VAL A 223 -0.20 -6.41 14.57
C VAL A 223 -1.12 -6.13 15.74
N ILE A 224 -2.39 -6.52 15.61
CA ILE A 224 -3.40 -6.34 16.66
C ILE A 224 -3.20 -7.41 17.74
N LYS A 225 -3.15 -6.98 19.00
CA LYS A 225 -2.76 -7.82 20.14
C LYS A 225 -3.74 -8.98 20.40
N SER A 226 -5.00 -8.83 20.01
CA SER A 226 -6.03 -9.87 20.13
C SER A 226 -5.94 -10.95 19.05
N SER A 227 -5.12 -10.76 18.02
CA SER A 227 -4.90 -11.73 16.94
C SER A 227 -4.52 -13.11 17.48
N LYS A 228 -5.12 -14.15 16.90
CA LYS A 228 -4.74 -15.55 17.15
C LYS A 228 -3.66 -16.05 16.20
N ASN A 229 -3.28 -15.21 15.23
CA ASN A 229 -2.38 -15.56 14.13
C ASN A 229 -1.09 -14.73 14.16
N ILE A 230 -0.66 -14.24 15.33
CA ILE A 230 0.50 -13.34 15.49
C ILE A 230 1.75 -13.81 14.70
N PRO A 231 2.19 -15.08 14.78
CA PRO A 231 3.36 -15.53 14.00
C PRO A 231 3.17 -15.38 12.49
N TYR A 232 1.97 -15.66 11.98
CA TYR A 232 1.64 -15.52 10.56
C TYR A 232 1.50 -14.04 10.15
N ALA A 233 0.97 -13.18 11.02
CA ALA A 233 0.90 -11.75 10.80
C ALA A 233 2.30 -11.12 10.70
N GLN A 234 3.22 -11.53 11.58
CA GLN A 234 4.62 -11.09 11.56
C GLN A 234 5.38 -11.62 10.33
N ASP A 235 5.21 -12.90 9.97
CA ASP A 235 5.79 -13.49 8.75
C ASP A 235 5.27 -12.78 7.49
N PHE A 236 3.99 -12.40 7.46
CA PHE A 236 3.43 -11.63 6.36
C PHE A 236 4.05 -10.23 6.28
N ILE A 237 4.20 -9.51 7.40
CA ILE A 237 4.90 -8.20 7.41
C ILE A 237 6.33 -8.35 6.90
N GLN A 238 7.07 -9.38 7.34
CA GLN A 238 8.42 -9.64 6.85
C GLN A 238 8.43 -9.94 5.34
N PHE A 239 7.44 -10.69 4.85
CA PHE A 239 7.27 -10.97 3.43
C PHE A 239 7.03 -9.67 2.63
N LEU A 240 6.18 -8.77 3.13
CA LEU A 240 5.89 -7.47 2.50
C LEU A 240 7.17 -6.63 2.30
N SER A 241 8.12 -6.71 3.25
CA SER A 241 9.42 -6.04 3.17
C SER A 241 10.41 -6.70 2.20
N GLY A 242 10.13 -7.92 1.75
CA GLY A 242 10.95 -8.66 0.80
C GLY A 242 10.92 -8.07 -0.61
N LYS A 243 12.01 -8.27 -1.38
CA LYS A 243 12.19 -7.68 -2.73
C LYS A 243 11.00 -7.94 -3.67
N LYS A 244 10.51 -9.19 -3.73
CA LYS A 244 9.43 -9.59 -4.65
C LYS A 244 8.10 -8.88 -4.32
N ALA A 245 7.72 -8.85 -3.05
CA ALA A 245 6.51 -8.17 -2.59
C ALA A 245 6.63 -6.66 -2.78
N PHE A 246 7.78 -6.10 -2.43
CA PHE A 246 8.00 -4.67 -2.55
C PHE A 246 8.01 -4.18 -4.01
N ASN A 247 8.52 -4.97 -4.95
CA ASN A 247 8.43 -4.61 -6.38
C ASN A 247 6.98 -4.40 -6.82
N LYS A 248 6.01 -5.19 -6.32
CA LYS A 248 4.59 -4.98 -6.60
C LYS A 248 4.04 -3.72 -5.96
N LEU A 249 4.45 -3.41 -4.73
CA LEU A 249 4.11 -2.12 -4.08
C LEU A 249 4.67 -0.93 -4.89
N GLN A 250 5.88 -1.07 -5.43
CA GLN A 250 6.52 -0.06 -6.27
C GLN A 250 5.85 0.12 -7.63
N GLU A 251 5.47 -0.97 -8.30
CA GLU A 251 4.65 -0.95 -9.52
C GLU A 251 3.31 -0.23 -9.27
N ALA A 252 2.74 -0.39 -8.08
CA ALA A 252 1.54 0.33 -7.65
C ALA A 252 1.79 1.79 -7.22
N GLY A 253 3.02 2.29 -7.30
CA GLY A 253 3.41 3.67 -7.02
C GLY A 253 3.74 4.00 -5.56
N TYR A 254 3.83 3.00 -4.69
CA TYR A 254 4.29 3.16 -3.30
C TYR A 254 5.81 3.02 -3.19
N LEU A 255 6.41 3.70 -2.22
CA LEU A 255 7.85 3.65 -1.98
C LEU A 255 8.18 3.03 -0.62
N ARG A 256 9.44 2.60 -0.47
CA ARG A 256 9.98 2.23 0.84
C ARG A 256 10.01 3.48 1.71
N VAL A 257 9.78 3.29 3.00
CA VAL A 257 10.27 4.24 3.98
C VAL A 257 11.77 3.99 4.04
N GLU A 258 12.57 4.98 3.65
CA GLU A 258 14.01 4.91 3.85
C GLU A 258 14.26 5.03 5.37
N GLU A 259 15.08 4.13 5.92
CA GLU A 259 15.61 4.31 7.27
C GLU A 259 16.71 5.35 7.15
N ASP A 260 16.56 6.48 7.85
CA ASP A 260 17.60 7.51 7.97
C ASP A 260 18.88 6.95 8.64
#